data_AF-A0A6V8EAB4-F1
#
_entry.id   AF-A0A6V8EAB4-F1
#
_cell.length_a   1.000
_cell.length_b   1.000
_cell.length_c   1.000
_cell.angle_alpha   90.00
_cell.angle_beta   90.00
_cell.angle_gamma   90.00
#
_symmetry.space_group_name_H-M   'P 1'
#
loop_
_entity.id
_entity.type
_entity.pdbx_description
1 polymer ?
#
loop_
_entity_poly.entity_id
_entity_poly.type
_entity_poly.pdbx_seq_one_letter_code
_entity_poly.pdbx_strand_id
1 'polypeptide(L)'
;MHPLVVAGLKFRFVKADSVFIGENRGGWIYAGQRPRHEVKCPDFYIMNSPLTLQELSNILDSELSPEDETTWNQERLTAIISIMNQALTEISHELDSDYQWEIRCPTQSEWIHAKNCEQIILQTGMKEILADAVSSNYRGAMMDGRPRRFEGRGPMQWHTATMEIHPKNPSIYALSSAPMDRQNIGLSVRLVVTPIRQGSPRIVPRSADYGANIRSELFWTTMLGVIPSFAIPWFRGLGDYVTEGWVNLLFGGLCVGFVTGAFWRPRRPVITYEDGVQQ
;
A
#
# COMPACT_ATOMS: atom_id res chain seq x y z
N MET A 1 -21.29 -18.91 -3.80
CA MET A 1 -20.17 -19.68 -3.20
C MET A 1 -20.35 -19.70 -1.70
N HIS A 2 -20.11 -20.85 -1.07
CA HIS A 2 -20.19 -21.01 0.37
C HIS A 2 -18.96 -20.39 1.06
N PRO A 3 -19.09 -19.86 2.28
CA PRO A 3 -17.94 -19.42 3.06
C PRO A 3 -17.05 -20.62 3.39
N LEU A 4 -15.73 -20.44 3.27
CA LEU A 4 -14.73 -21.43 3.66
C LEU A 4 -14.52 -21.35 5.18
N VAL A 5 -14.41 -22.49 5.85
CA VAL A 5 -14.15 -22.54 7.30
C VAL A 5 -12.85 -23.27 7.57
N VAL A 6 -11.89 -22.61 8.22
CA VAL A 6 -10.59 -23.19 8.58
C VAL A 6 -10.34 -22.99 10.06
N ALA A 7 -10.13 -24.07 10.82
CA ALA A 7 -9.94 -24.02 12.28
C ALA A 7 -11.01 -23.17 13.02
N GLY A 8 -12.27 -23.25 12.56
CA GLY A 8 -13.39 -22.46 13.12
C GLY A 8 -13.50 -21.02 12.61
N LEU A 9 -12.51 -20.50 11.89
CA LEU A 9 -12.55 -19.17 11.27
C LEU A 9 -13.30 -19.19 9.96
N LYS A 10 -14.13 -18.17 9.72
CA LYS A 10 -14.93 -18.02 8.48
C LYS A 10 -14.25 -17.07 7.51
N PHE A 11 -14.05 -17.53 6.28
CA PHE A 11 -13.51 -16.76 5.18
C PHE A 11 -14.56 -16.55 4.08
N ARG A 12 -14.65 -15.33 3.56
CA ARG A 12 -15.53 -14.96 2.44
C ARG A 12 -14.75 -14.97 1.14
N PHE A 13 -15.39 -15.50 0.11
CA PHE A 13 -14.82 -15.54 -1.23
C PHE A 13 -14.72 -14.15 -1.85
N VAL A 14 -13.58 -13.86 -2.47
CA VAL A 14 -13.30 -12.67 -3.28
C VAL A 14 -12.91 -13.13 -4.67
N LYS A 15 -13.70 -12.71 -5.67
CA LYS A 15 -13.46 -13.06 -7.06
C LYS A 15 -12.23 -12.33 -7.62
N ALA A 16 -11.48 -12.99 -8.47
CA ALA A 16 -10.36 -12.45 -9.22
C ALA A 16 -10.78 -11.19 -9.99
N ASP A 17 -9.99 -10.14 -9.84
CA ASP A 17 -10.15 -8.88 -10.56
C ASP A 17 -8.87 -8.04 -10.47
N SER A 18 -8.84 -6.95 -11.22
CA SER A 18 -7.79 -5.94 -11.14
C SER A 18 -8.14 -4.85 -10.13
N VAL A 19 -7.15 -4.46 -9.32
CA VAL A 19 -7.23 -3.32 -8.41
C VAL A 19 -6.13 -2.32 -8.70
N PHE A 20 -6.41 -1.02 -8.54
CA PHE A 20 -5.39 0.02 -8.69
C PHE A 20 -4.86 0.49 -7.35
N ILE A 21 -3.55 0.42 -7.18
CA ILE A 21 -2.84 0.77 -5.95
C ILE A 21 -1.99 2.01 -6.18
N GLY A 22 -1.93 2.90 -5.18
CA GLY A 22 -1.13 4.13 -5.21
C GLY A 22 -1.83 5.32 -5.86
N GLU A 23 -1.05 6.38 -6.05
CA GLU A 23 -1.52 7.71 -6.42
C GLU A 23 -0.98 8.15 -7.78
N ASN A 24 -1.75 8.94 -8.53
CA ASN A 24 -1.30 9.52 -9.80
C ASN A 24 -1.19 11.05 -9.75
N ARG A 25 -1.57 11.72 -8.66
CA ARG A 25 -1.28 13.15 -8.44
C ARG A 25 0.21 13.45 -8.57
N GLY A 26 0.55 14.49 -9.34
CA GLY A 26 1.94 14.80 -9.68
C GLY A 26 2.72 15.56 -8.59
N GLY A 27 2.04 16.14 -7.60
CA GLY A 27 2.67 16.89 -6.52
C GLY A 27 3.68 16.04 -5.74
N TRP A 28 4.77 16.66 -5.28
CA TRP A 28 5.85 15.92 -4.63
C TRP A 28 5.46 15.32 -3.28
N ILE A 29 4.48 15.88 -2.58
CA ILE A 29 3.94 15.29 -1.34
C ILE A 29 3.39 13.87 -1.55
N TYR A 30 3.01 13.52 -2.78
CA TYR A 30 2.50 12.19 -3.14
C TYR A 30 3.61 11.25 -3.61
N ALA A 31 4.89 11.65 -3.60
CA ALA A 31 5.99 10.86 -4.14
C ALA A 31 6.10 9.46 -3.52
N GLY A 32 5.89 9.34 -2.21
CA GLY A 32 5.93 8.05 -1.52
C GLY A 32 4.76 7.12 -1.85
N GLN A 33 3.68 7.64 -2.44
CA GLN A 33 2.51 6.85 -2.85
C GLN A 33 2.47 6.60 -4.37
N ARG A 34 3.54 6.96 -5.09
CA ARG A 34 3.65 6.76 -6.55
C ARG A 34 4.53 5.56 -6.89
N PRO A 35 4.42 5.01 -8.10
CA PRO A 35 3.37 5.26 -9.10
C PRO A 35 2.05 4.56 -8.75
N ARG A 36 0.93 5.07 -9.29
CA ARG A 36 -0.31 4.30 -9.36
C ARG A 36 -0.14 3.17 -10.36
N HIS A 37 -0.51 1.96 -9.98
CA HIS A 37 -0.33 0.77 -10.80
C HIS A 37 -1.49 -0.21 -10.63
N GLU A 38 -1.71 -1.02 -11.66
CA GLU A 38 -2.66 -2.13 -11.65
C GLU A 38 -2.05 -3.35 -10.96
N VAL A 39 -2.85 -4.06 -10.18
CA VAL A 39 -2.52 -5.34 -9.57
C VAL A 39 -3.63 -6.33 -9.91
N LYS A 40 -3.30 -7.47 -10.51
CA LYS A 40 -4.25 -8.56 -10.78
C LYS A 40 -4.30 -9.49 -9.58
N CYS A 41 -5.40 -9.46 -8.83
CA CYS A 41 -5.62 -10.36 -7.70
C CYS A 41 -6.26 -11.67 -8.20
N PRO A 42 -5.83 -12.84 -7.69
CA PRO A 42 -6.47 -14.11 -8.02
C PRO A 42 -7.81 -14.24 -7.30
N ASP A 43 -8.50 -15.36 -7.50
CA ASP A 43 -9.55 -15.79 -6.58
C ASP A 43 -8.91 -16.09 -5.21
N PHE A 44 -9.50 -15.58 -4.13
CA PHE A 44 -9.02 -15.85 -2.77
C PHE A 44 -10.16 -15.77 -1.76
N TYR A 45 -9.88 -16.12 -0.51
CA TYR A 45 -10.81 -15.96 0.60
C TYR A 45 -10.21 -15.07 1.69
N ILE A 46 -11.04 -14.28 2.37
CA ILE A 46 -10.60 -13.34 3.42
C ILE A 46 -11.56 -13.33 4.60
N MET A 47 -11.02 -13.19 5.81
CA MET A 47 -11.84 -12.97 6.99
C MET A 47 -12.60 -11.65 6.91
N ASN A 48 -13.87 -11.63 7.33
CA ASN A 48 -14.70 -10.42 7.29
C ASN A 48 -14.32 -9.37 8.35
N SER A 49 -13.83 -9.80 9.50
CA SER A 49 -13.26 -8.96 10.57
C SER A 49 -11.84 -9.44 10.92
N PRO A 50 -11.02 -8.63 11.61
CA PRO A 50 -9.80 -9.12 12.22
C PRO A 50 -10.09 -10.22 13.26
N LEU A 51 -9.06 -11.00 13.60
CA LEU A 51 -9.09 -12.01 14.65
C LEU A 51 -9.53 -11.40 15.98
N THR A 52 -10.51 -12.04 16.61
CA THR A 52 -10.97 -11.72 17.96
C THR A 52 -10.20 -12.52 19.02
N LEU A 53 -10.23 -12.05 20.26
CA LEU A 53 -9.67 -12.76 21.41
C LEU A 53 -10.21 -14.19 21.51
N GLN A 54 -11.52 -14.38 21.33
CA GLN A 54 -12.15 -15.69 21.43
C GLN A 54 -11.64 -16.64 20.33
N GLU A 55 -11.57 -16.17 19.09
CA GLU A 55 -11.01 -16.95 17.98
C GLU A 55 -9.54 -17.30 18.23
N LEU A 56 -8.76 -16.35 18.75
CA LEU A 56 -7.34 -16.56 19.04
C LEU A 56 -7.12 -17.56 20.17
N SER A 57 -7.92 -17.48 21.25
CA SER A 57 -7.89 -18.46 22.34
C SER A 57 -8.26 -19.86 21.86
N ASN A 58 -9.22 -19.98 20.95
CA ASN A 58 -9.62 -21.27 20.37
C ASN A 58 -8.52 -21.88 19.49
N ILE A 59 -7.79 -21.05 18.71
CA ILE A 59 -6.67 -21.52 17.87
C ILE A 59 -5.49 -21.99 18.72
N LEU A 60 -5.24 -21.31 19.84
CA LEU A 60 -4.12 -21.61 20.73
C LEU A 60 -4.44 -22.65 21.82
N ASP A 61 -5.71 -23.03 21.95
CA ASP A 61 -6.23 -23.88 23.04
C ASP A 61 -5.79 -23.36 24.44
N SER A 62 -5.84 -22.03 24.61
CA SER A 62 -5.36 -21.34 25.80
C SER A 62 -6.20 -20.13 26.14
N GLU A 63 -6.45 -19.87 27.43
CA GLU A 63 -7.05 -18.61 27.87
C GLU A 63 -6.07 -17.44 27.71
N LEU A 64 -6.49 -16.42 26.97
CA LEU A 64 -5.71 -15.21 26.70
C LEU A 64 -6.28 -14.01 27.44
N SER A 65 -5.41 -13.05 27.73
CA SER A 65 -5.79 -11.76 28.31
C SER A 65 -6.33 -10.82 27.22
N PRO A 66 -7.23 -9.86 27.54
CA PRO A 66 -7.82 -8.97 26.53
C PRO A 66 -6.80 -8.19 25.67
N GLU A 67 -5.64 -7.84 26.22
CA GLU A 67 -4.59 -7.14 25.47
C GLU A 67 -3.88 -8.03 24.43
N ASP A 68 -4.01 -9.35 24.56
CA ASP A 68 -3.32 -10.31 23.71
C ASP A 68 -3.86 -10.31 22.28
N GLU A 69 -5.13 -9.98 22.04
CA GLU A 69 -5.68 -9.92 20.67
C GLU A 69 -5.06 -8.79 19.83
N THR A 70 -4.52 -7.76 20.51
CA THR A 70 -3.91 -6.61 19.85
C THR A 70 -2.38 -6.50 20.00
N THR A 71 -1.76 -7.47 20.68
CA THR A 71 -0.33 -7.46 20.96
C THR A 71 0.39 -8.49 20.07
N TRP A 72 1.11 -7.99 19.07
CA TRP A 72 1.72 -8.84 18.05
C TRP A 72 3.23 -8.60 17.92
N ASN A 73 3.96 -9.67 17.61
CA ASN A 73 5.34 -9.66 17.15
C ASN A 73 5.50 -10.70 16.02
N GLN A 74 6.68 -10.74 15.39
CA GLN A 74 6.92 -11.64 14.26
C GLN A 74 6.78 -13.12 14.64
N GLU A 75 7.29 -13.52 15.80
CA GLU A 75 7.31 -14.92 16.26
C GLU A 75 5.88 -15.44 16.46
N ARG A 76 5.06 -14.70 17.21
CA ARG A 76 3.66 -15.05 17.47
C ARG A 76 2.85 -15.10 16.18
N LEU A 77 3.01 -14.11 15.31
CA LEU A 77 2.31 -14.09 14.02
C LEU A 77 2.69 -15.31 13.17
N THR A 78 3.97 -15.65 13.11
CA THR A 78 4.47 -16.81 12.35
C THR A 78 3.94 -18.12 12.92
N ALA A 79 3.88 -18.26 14.25
CA ALA A 79 3.33 -19.44 14.91
C ALA A 79 1.84 -19.63 14.58
N ILE A 80 1.02 -18.58 14.68
CA ILE A 80 -0.40 -18.62 14.32
C ILE A 80 -0.58 -18.97 12.85
N ILE A 81 0.15 -18.32 11.95
CA ILE A 81 0.10 -18.61 10.52
C ILE A 81 0.48 -20.08 10.26
N SER A 82 1.48 -20.62 10.94
CA SER A 82 1.88 -22.03 10.81
C SER A 82 0.76 -22.99 11.23
N ILE A 83 0.13 -22.76 12.39
CA ILE A 83 -1.01 -23.57 12.88
C ILE A 83 -2.16 -23.52 11.85
N MET A 84 -2.47 -22.33 11.34
CA MET A 84 -3.54 -22.17 10.36
C MET A 84 -3.23 -22.87 9.03
N ASN A 85 -1.99 -22.84 8.55
CA ASN A 85 -1.60 -23.57 7.33
C ASN A 85 -1.64 -25.09 7.51
N GLN A 86 -1.36 -25.60 8.72
CA GLN A 86 -1.54 -27.03 9.03
C GLN A 86 -3.03 -27.40 8.93
N ALA A 87 -3.91 -26.61 9.57
CA ALA A 87 -5.36 -26.82 9.46
C ALA A 87 -5.89 -26.67 8.02
N LEU A 88 -5.32 -25.75 7.22
CA LEU A 88 -5.67 -25.60 5.80
C LEU A 88 -5.36 -26.87 5.00
N THR A 89 -4.27 -27.57 5.34
CA THR A 89 -3.86 -28.79 4.63
C THR A 89 -4.91 -29.89 4.77
N GLU A 90 -5.56 -29.99 5.93
CA GLU A 90 -6.61 -30.99 6.22
C GLU A 90 -7.86 -30.78 5.34
N ILE A 91 -8.18 -29.52 5.03
CA ILE A 91 -9.34 -29.14 4.21
C ILE A 91 -8.96 -28.80 2.76
N SER A 92 -7.72 -29.06 2.34
CA SER A 92 -7.21 -28.69 1.02
C SER A 92 -8.03 -29.28 -0.14
N HIS A 93 -8.73 -30.38 0.09
CA HIS A 93 -9.65 -31.02 -0.86
C HIS A 93 -10.92 -30.21 -1.16
N GLU A 94 -11.26 -29.21 -0.34
CA GLU A 94 -12.36 -28.26 -0.58
C GLU A 94 -11.96 -27.10 -1.51
N LEU A 95 -10.66 -26.95 -1.77
CA LEU A 95 -10.08 -25.91 -2.60
C LEU A 95 -9.74 -26.44 -3.99
N ASP A 96 -9.51 -25.52 -4.92
CA ASP A 96 -9.08 -25.87 -6.28
C ASP A 96 -7.73 -26.60 -6.25
N SER A 97 -7.72 -27.84 -6.74
CA SER A 97 -6.56 -28.73 -6.78
C SER A 97 -5.45 -28.26 -7.73
N ASP A 98 -5.76 -27.35 -8.66
CA ASP A 98 -4.78 -26.81 -9.59
C ASP A 98 -3.79 -25.85 -8.91
N TYR A 99 -4.12 -25.39 -7.70
CA TYR A 99 -3.30 -24.45 -6.94
C TYR A 99 -2.87 -25.03 -5.59
N GLN A 100 -1.66 -24.65 -5.17
CA GLN A 100 -1.29 -24.73 -3.77
C GLN A 100 -1.81 -23.49 -3.06
N TRP A 101 -2.35 -23.66 -1.86
CA TRP A 101 -2.96 -22.59 -1.08
C TRP A 101 -2.17 -22.30 0.19
N GLU A 102 -2.14 -21.04 0.61
CA GLU A 102 -1.53 -20.61 1.87
C GLU A 102 -2.48 -19.71 2.66
N ILE A 103 -2.36 -19.77 3.99
CA ILE A 103 -2.88 -18.75 4.89
C ILE A 103 -1.78 -17.76 5.25
N ARG A 104 -2.10 -16.47 5.18
CA ARG A 104 -1.23 -15.36 5.64
C ARG A 104 -2.04 -14.10 5.90
N CYS A 105 -1.39 -13.02 6.35
CA CYS A 105 -2.00 -11.69 6.30
C CYS A 105 -2.27 -11.26 4.84
N PRO A 106 -3.29 -10.42 4.57
CA PRO A 106 -3.52 -9.89 3.24
C PRO A 106 -2.35 -9.02 2.78
N THR A 107 -2.08 -9.00 1.47
CA THR A 107 -1.32 -7.89 0.90
C THR A 107 -2.20 -6.64 0.84
N GLN A 108 -1.61 -5.47 0.65
CA GLN A 108 -2.34 -4.23 0.43
C GLN A 108 -3.34 -4.37 -0.72
N SER A 109 -2.95 -5.04 -1.80
CA SER A 109 -3.81 -5.24 -2.96
C SER A 109 -5.02 -6.12 -2.64
N GLU A 110 -4.82 -7.23 -1.94
CA GLU A 110 -5.90 -8.12 -1.49
C GLU A 110 -6.82 -7.41 -0.51
N TRP A 111 -6.27 -6.61 0.41
CA TRP A 111 -7.04 -5.82 1.37
C TRP A 111 -7.93 -4.78 0.67
N ILE A 112 -7.36 -3.99 -0.25
CA ILE A 112 -8.11 -2.97 -0.99
C ILE A 112 -9.14 -3.62 -1.91
N HIS A 113 -8.80 -4.73 -2.56
CA HIS A 113 -9.73 -5.47 -3.41
C HIS A 113 -10.92 -5.99 -2.62
N ALA A 114 -10.66 -6.69 -1.50
CA ALA A 114 -11.70 -7.20 -0.62
C ALA A 114 -12.59 -6.09 -0.05
N LYS A 115 -12.02 -4.93 0.28
CA LYS A 115 -12.79 -3.73 0.66
C LYS A 115 -13.70 -3.27 -0.46
N ASN A 116 -13.18 -3.13 -1.67
CA ASN A 116 -13.96 -2.65 -2.82
C ASN A 116 -15.09 -3.61 -3.19
N CYS A 117 -14.91 -4.91 -2.93
CA CYS A 117 -15.95 -5.94 -3.08
C CYS A 117 -16.86 -6.11 -1.84
N GLU A 118 -16.75 -5.22 -0.84
CA GLU A 118 -17.55 -5.25 0.40
C GLU A 118 -17.43 -6.57 1.21
N GLN A 119 -16.29 -7.26 1.08
CA GLN A 119 -16.06 -8.55 1.76
C GLN A 119 -15.49 -8.39 3.17
N ILE A 120 -14.91 -7.22 3.48
CA ILE A 120 -14.37 -6.89 4.80
C ILE A 120 -15.10 -5.71 5.44
N ILE A 121 -15.23 -5.77 6.76
CA ILE A 121 -15.71 -4.67 7.60
C ILE A 121 -14.49 -4.00 8.23
N LEU A 122 -14.46 -2.67 8.12
CA LEU A 122 -13.40 -1.84 8.69
C LEU A 122 -13.82 -1.32 10.06
N GLN A 123 -13.01 -1.63 11.06
CA GLN A 123 -13.19 -1.12 12.42
C GLN A 123 -12.33 0.12 12.63
N THR A 124 -12.93 1.19 13.16
CA THR A 124 -12.24 2.47 13.37
C THR A 124 -11.12 2.35 14.39
N GLY A 125 -9.99 3.01 14.12
CA GLY A 125 -8.84 3.04 15.05
C GLY A 125 -7.99 1.77 15.04
N MET A 126 -8.30 0.80 14.18
CA MET A 126 -7.52 -0.41 14.04
C MET A 126 -6.34 -0.21 13.10
N LYS A 127 -5.25 -0.95 13.38
CA LYS A 127 -4.06 -1.03 12.54
C LYS A 127 -3.84 -2.47 12.13
N GLU A 128 -4.25 -2.81 10.91
CA GLU A 128 -4.22 -4.19 10.41
C GLU A 128 -2.83 -4.53 9.82
N ILE A 129 -2.26 -5.66 10.23
CA ILE A 129 -0.98 -6.16 9.71
C ILE A 129 -1.16 -6.68 8.29
N LEU A 130 -0.29 -6.26 7.38
CA LEU A 130 -0.21 -6.77 6.01
C LEU A 130 0.95 -7.76 5.87
N ALA A 131 0.90 -8.58 4.82
CA ALA A 131 2.03 -9.45 4.45
C ALA A 131 3.16 -8.71 3.73
N ASP A 132 2.91 -7.47 3.29
CA ASP A 132 3.90 -6.66 2.58
C ASP A 132 4.96 -6.11 3.53
N ALA A 133 6.21 -6.11 3.08
CA ALA A 133 7.26 -5.34 3.69
C ALA A 133 7.06 -3.84 3.46
N VAL A 134 7.63 -3.03 4.35
CA VAL A 134 7.66 -1.58 4.20
C VAL A 134 8.48 -1.15 2.98
N SER A 135 8.00 -0.11 2.29
CA SER A 135 8.72 0.51 1.18
C SER A 135 8.46 2.01 1.13
N SER A 136 9.42 2.75 0.55
CA SER A 136 9.33 4.20 0.40
C SER A 136 8.43 4.63 -0.76
N ASN A 137 8.16 3.75 -1.72
CA ASN A 137 7.29 3.99 -2.88
C ASN A 137 6.86 2.67 -3.55
N TYR A 138 6.03 2.73 -4.60
CA TYR A 138 5.54 1.53 -5.30
C TYR A 138 6.45 1.04 -6.43
N ARG A 139 7.63 1.63 -6.66
CA ARG A 139 8.60 1.09 -7.61
C ARG A 139 9.08 -0.26 -7.10
N GLY A 140 9.07 -1.29 -7.94
CA GLY A 140 9.36 -2.67 -7.52
C GLY A 140 8.25 -3.35 -6.71
N ALA A 141 7.04 -2.77 -6.64
CA ALA A 141 5.88 -3.45 -6.06
C ALA A 141 5.41 -4.61 -6.95
N MET A 142 4.83 -5.63 -6.33
CA MET A 142 4.27 -6.80 -7.01
C MET A 142 2.96 -6.44 -7.71
N MET A 143 2.74 -6.95 -8.92
CA MET A 143 1.55 -6.64 -9.74
C MET A 143 0.55 -7.81 -9.83
N ASP A 144 0.77 -8.91 -9.11
CA ASP A 144 -0.07 -10.11 -9.08
C ASP A 144 -0.58 -10.47 -7.67
N GLY A 145 -0.52 -9.50 -6.77
CA GLY A 145 -0.98 -9.59 -5.39
C GLY A 145 -0.12 -10.47 -4.47
N ARG A 146 1.04 -10.97 -4.92
CA ARG A 146 1.98 -11.64 -4.02
C ARG A 146 2.62 -10.65 -3.03
N PRO A 147 3.01 -11.08 -1.81
CA PRO A 147 3.62 -10.19 -0.83
C PRO A 147 4.90 -9.54 -1.34
N ARG A 148 5.01 -8.23 -1.15
CA ARG A 148 6.26 -7.50 -1.42
C ARG A 148 7.29 -7.82 -0.34
N ARG A 149 8.48 -8.26 -0.75
CA ARG A 149 9.61 -8.49 0.17
C ARG A 149 10.42 -7.22 0.39
N PHE A 150 11.13 -7.17 1.52
CA PHE A 150 12.05 -6.08 1.81
C PHE A 150 13.33 -6.22 0.97
N GLU A 151 13.73 -5.18 0.24
CA GLU A 151 14.88 -5.18 -0.65
C GLU A 151 15.92 -4.12 -0.26
N GLY A 152 16.25 -4.06 1.03
CA GLY A 152 17.18 -3.05 1.55
C GLY A 152 18.01 -3.55 2.72
N ARG A 153 18.75 -2.63 3.34
CA ARG A 153 19.41 -2.83 4.63
C ARG A 153 18.99 -1.69 5.55
N GLY A 154 18.67 -1.99 6.79
CA GLY A 154 18.34 -0.97 7.78
C GLY A 154 17.24 -1.42 8.76
N PRO A 155 16.86 -0.55 9.71
CA PRO A 155 15.91 -0.88 10.78
C PRO A 155 14.52 -1.24 10.24
N MET A 156 14.19 -0.78 9.04
CA MET A 156 12.94 -1.07 8.35
C MET A 156 12.80 -2.55 7.93
N GLN A 157 13.88 -3.34 7.93
CA GLN A 157 13.81 -4.79 7.64
C GLN A 157 12.97 -5.57 8.66
N TRP A 158 12.85 -5.02 9.88
CA TRP A 158 12.08 -5.59 10.99
C TRP A 158 10.67 -5.02 11.10
N HIS A 159 10.27 -4.18 10.14
CA HIS A 159 8.95 -3.58 10.08
C HIS A 159 8.09 -4.27 9.03
N THR A 160 6.81 -4.40 9.33
CA THR A 160 5.80 -4.82 8.35
C THR A 160 4.93 -3.63 7.95
N ALA A 161 4.39 -3.66 6.74
CA ALA A 161 3.37 -2.72 6.32
C ALA A 161 2.07 -3.00 7.07
N THR A 162 1.33 -1.93 7.33
CA THR A 162 0.04 -2.00 8.02
C THR A 162 -0.97 -1.10 7.32
N MET A 163 -2.24 -1.45 7.44
CA MET A 163 -3.35 -0.58 7.05
C MET A 163 -3.95 0.05 8.29
N GLU A 164 -3.74 1.35 8.45
CA GLU A 164 -4.23 2.11 9.61
C GLU A 164 -5.54 2.80 9.26
N ILE A 165 -6.60 2.48 10.01
CA ILE A 165 -7.96 2.98 9.79
C ILE A 165 -8.20 4.16 10.73
N HIS A 166 -8.74 5.26 10.21
CA HIS A 166 -8.92 6.48 10.97
C HIS A 166 -9.80 6.26 12.22
N PRO A 167 -9.45 6.84 13.40
CA PRO A 167 -10.12 6.56 14.68
C PRO A 167 -11.62 6.86 14.73
N LYS A 168 -12.11 7.72 13.84
CA LYS A 168 -13.52 8.15 13.81
C LYS A 168 -14.23 7.88 12.48
N ASN A 169 -13.50 7.45 11.45
CA ASN A 169 -14.09 7.32 10.12
C ASN A 169 -13.51 6.10 9.39
N PRO A 170 -14.27 4.99 9.26
CA PRO A 170 -13.77 3.78 8.62
C PRO A 170 -13.50 3.95 7.12
N SER A 171 -14.02 5.01 6.48
CA SER A 171 -13.74 5.27 5.07
C SER A 171 -12.35 5.85 4.80
N ILE A 172 -11.66 6.32 5.84
CA ILE A 172 -10.33 6.92 5.75
C ILE A 172 -9.33 5.91 6.30
N TYR A 173 -8.34 5.57 5.48
CA TYR A 173 -7.27 4.63 5.83
C TYR A 173 -5.97 5.05 5.15
N ALA A 174 -4.85 4.66 5.73
CA ALA A 174 -3.53 4.94 5.21
C ALA A 174 -2.58 3.75 5.41
N LEU A 175 -1.62 3.61 4.50
CA LEU A 175 -0.47 2.76 4.75
C LEU A 175 0.39 3.34 5.87
N SER A 176 0.77 2.48 6.80
CA SER A 176 1.63 2.77 7.93
C SER A 176 2.61 1.61 8.11
N SER A 177 3.48 1.68 9.10
CA SER A 177 4.41 0.61 9.43
C SER A 177 4.34 0.27 10.91
N ALA A 178 4.65 -0.98 11.23
CA ALA A 178 4.78 -1.44 12.61
C ALA A 178 6.08 -2.25 12.79
N PRO A 179 6.90 -1.98 13.81
CA PRO A 179 8.00 -2.86 14.19
C PRO A 179 7.44 -4.19 14.68
N MET A 180 8.03 -5.29 14.21
CA MET A 180 7.65 -6.67 14.55
C MET A 180 8.79 -7.45 15.25
N ASP A 181 9.94 -6.80 15.48
CA ASP A 181 11.07 -7.32 16.28
C ASP A 181 10.78 -7.37 17.79
N ARG A 182 9.67 -6.78 18.22
CA ARG A 182 9.24 -6.65 19.61
C ARG A 182 7.73 -6.78 19.70
N GLN A 183 7.20 -6.94 20.91
CA GLN A 183 5.77 -6.85 21.15
C GLN A 183 5.27 -5.44 20.84
N ASN A 184 4.19 -5.37 20.05
CA ASN A 184 3.61 -4.13 19.60
C ASN A 184 2.09 -4.18 19.82
N ILE A 185 1.59 -3.22 20.60
CA ILE A 185 0.20 -3.12 21.04
C ILE A 185 -0.61 -2.32 20.03
N GLY A 186 -1.88 -2.65 19.87
CA GLY A 186 -2.79 -1.96 18.95
C GLY A 186 -2.68 -2.41 17.50
N LEU A 187 -2.04 -3.55 17.26
CA LEU A 187 -2.03 -4.22 15.96
C LEU A 187 -3.17 -5.22 15.89
N SER A 188 -3.74 -5.39 14.71
CA SER A 188 -4.80 -6.37 14.48
C SER A 188 -4.42 -7.26 13.30
N VAL A 189 -4.83 -8.52 13.35
CA VAL A 189 -4.49 -9.51 12.33
C VAL A 189 -5.75 -9.95 11.63
N ARG A 190 -5.72 -9.87 10.31
CA ARG A 190 -6.73 -10.46 9.43
C ARG A 190 -6.02 -11.47 8.55
N LEU A 191 -6.66 -12.60 8.28
CA LEU A 191 -6.06 -13.64 7.44
C LEU A 191 -6.78 -13.75 6.10
N VAL A 192 -6.01 -14.19 5.10
CA VAL A 192 -6.47 -14.62 3.78
C VAL A 192 -6.06 -16.05 3.52
N VAL A 193 -6.89 -16.78 2.77
CA VAL A 193 -6.56 -18.06 2.12
C VAL A 193 -6.41 -17.76 0.64
N THR A 194 -5.21 -17.90 0.09
CA THR A 194 -4.86 -17.38 -1.24
C THR A 194 -3.93 -18.36 -1.96
N PRO A 195 -4.02 -18.50 -3.29
CA PRO A 195 -3.16 -19.42 -4.02
C PRO A 195 -1.72 -18.91 -4.03
N ILE A 196 -0.76 -19.83 -3.96
CA ILE A 196 0.67 -19.55 -4.08
C ILE A 196 1.00 -19.33 -5.56
N ARG A 197 1.40 -18.10 -5.89
CA ARG A 197 1.74 -17.71 -7.27
C ARG A 197 3.06 -18.36 -7.67
N GLN A 198 3.04 -19.14 -8.76
CA GLN A 198 4.23 -19.76 -9.32
C GLN A 198 4.89 -18.87 -10.38
N GLY A 199 6.20 -19.06 -10.61
CA GLY A 199 6.96 -18.35 -11.63
C GLY A 199 7.39 -16.92 -11.27
N SER A 200 8.10 -16.31 -12.22
CA SER A 200 8.67 -14.97 -12.09
C SER A 200 7.60 -13.90 -11.89
N PRO A 201 7.69 -13.08 -10.83
CA PRO A 201 6.74 -12.00 -10.59
C PRO A 201 6.80 -10.95 -11.68
N ARG A 202 5.64 -10.38 -11.99
CA ARG A 202 5.56 -9.11 -12.68
C ARG A 202 5.55 -7.98 -11.66
N ILE A 203 6.48 -7.04 -11.82
CA ILE A 203 6.69 -5.95 -10.87
C ILE A 203 6.61 -4.58 -11.56
N VAL A 204 6.30 -3.57 -10.76
CA VAL A 204 6.40 -2.18 -11.19
C VAL A 204 7.86 -1.87 -11.52
N PRO A 205 8.17 -1.24 -12.68
CA PRO A 205 9.53 -0.87 -13.05
C PRO A 205 10.26 -0.13 -11.92
N ARG A 206 11.46 -0.61 -11.56
CA ARG A 206 12.24 -0.10 -10.40
C ARG A 206 12.70 1.35 -10.58
N SER A 207 13.09 1.73 -11.79
CA SER A 207 13.53 3.08 -12.11
C SER A 207 12.35 3.95 -12.57
N ALA A 208 12.42 5.23 -12.20
CA ALA A 208 11.59 6.25 -12.82
C ALA A 208 12.30 6.83 -14.05
N ASP A 209 11.53 7.35 -15.02
CA ASP A 209 12.09 8.15 -16.09
C ASP A 209 12.49 9.54 -15.54
N TYR A 210 13.74 9.64 -15.09
CA TYR A 210 14.29 10.89 -14.55
C TYR A 210 14.32 12.00 -15.59
N GLY A 211 14.57 11.68 -16.86
CA GLY A 211 14.64 12.67 -17.94
C GLY A 211 13.27 13.29 -18.23
N ALA A 212 12.22 12.49 -18.31
CA ALA A 212 10.86 13.00 -18.40
C ALA A 212 10.45 13.81 -17.16
N ASN A 213 10.86 13.38 -15.96
CA ASN A 213 10.56 14.09 -14.72
C ASN A 213 11.21 15.48 -14.68
N ILE A 214 12.51 15.59 -15.02
CA ILE A 214 13.24 16.86 -15.02
C ILE A 214 12.66 17.83 -16.06
N ARG A 215 12.39 17.35 -17.28
CA ARG A 215 11.79 18.19 -18.33
C ARG A 215 10.42 18.73 -17.93
N SER A 216 9.59 17.87 -17.36
CA SER A 216 8.29 18.28 -16.82
C SER A 216 8.46 19.32 -15.72
N GLU A 217 9.40 19.13 -14.81
CA GLU A 217 9.58 20.03 -13.67
C GLU A 217 10.08 21.41 -14.11
N LEU A 218 11.04 21.44 -15.05
CA LEU A 218 11.53 22.68 -15.65
C LEU A 218 10.39 23.44 -16.34
N PHE A 219 9.58 22.74 -17.15
CA PHE A 219 8.44 23.34 -17.84
C PHE A 219 7.44 24.01 -16.87
N TRP A 220 6.98 23.28 -15.86
CA TRP A 220 5.98 23.81 -14.92
C TRP A 220 6.53 24.88 -13.98
N THR A 221 7.80 24.77 -13.58
CA THR A 221 8.47 25.81 -12.77
C THR A 221 8.61 27.10 -13.57
N THR A 222 8.97 27.01 -14.85
CA THR A 222 9.03 28.19 -15.72
C THR A 222 7.62 28.77 -15.95
N MET A 223 6.64 27.93 -16.27
CA MET A 223 5.30 28.41 -16.65
C MET A 223 4.48 28.98 -15.49
N LEU A 224 4.57 28.38 -14.29
CA LEU A 224 3.79 28.80 -13.12
C LEU A 224 4.56 29.70 -12.16
N GLY A 225 5.88 29.68 -12.23
CA GLY A 225 6.76 30.43 -11.35
C GLY A 225 7.37 31.63 -12.05
N VAL A 226 8.29 31.36 -12.99
CA VAL A 226 9.11 32.39 -13.63
C VAL A 226 8.30 33.30 -14.54
N ILE A 227 7.45 32.78 -15.43
CA ILE A 227 6.68 33.64 -16.34
C ILE A 227 5.76 34.60 -15.57
N PRO A 228 4.96 34.14 -14.58
CA PRO A 228 4.13 35.05 -13.79
C PRO A 228 4.93 36.07 -12.99
N SER A 229 6.11 35.71 -12.47
CA SER A 229 6.92 36.66 -11.70
C SER A 229 7.41 37.84 -12.53
N PHE A 230 7.66 37.65 -13.83
CA PHE A 230 7.99 38.74 -14.76
C PHE A 230 6.77 39.44 -15.35
N ALA A 231 5.71 38.68 -15.68
CA ALA A 231 4.51 39.20 -16.31
C ALA A 231 3.73 40.18 -15.40
N ILE A 232 3.61 39.87 -14.10
CA ILE A 232 2.84 40.70 -13.17
C ILE A 232 3.43 42.12 -13.03
N PRO A 233 4.72 42.32 -12.72
CA PRO A 233 5.31 43.66 -12.67
C PRO A 233 5.23 44.40 -14.01
N TRP A 234 5.45 43.70 -15.13
CA TRP A 234 5.37 44.28 -16.47
C TRP A 234 3.98 44.87 -16.74
N PHE A 235 2.91 44.07 -16.54
CA PHE A 235 1.54 44.54 -16.73
C PHE A 235 1.11 45.62 -15.72
N ARG A 236 1.81 45.73 -14.58
CA ARG A 236 1.59 46.79 -13.58
C ARG A 236 2.38 48.07 -13.85
N GLY A 237 3.11 48.15 -14.97
CA GLY A 237 3.90 49.33 -15.34
C GLY A 237 5.22 49.47 -14.57
N LEU A 238 5.69 48.41 -13.92
CA LEU A 238 6.96 48.37 -13.17
C LEU A 238 8.11 47.90 -14.08
N GLY A 239 8.23 48.47 -15.28
CA GLY A 239 9.20 48.06 -16.30
C GLY A 239 10.66 48.12 -15.83
N ASP A 240 11.03 49.19 -15.13
CA ASP A 240 12.38 49.37 -14.60
C ASP A 240 12.74 48.31 -13.55
N TYR A 241 11.76 47.85 -12.77
CA TYR A 241 11.96 46.75 -11.82
C TYR A 241 12.18 45.41 -12.53
N VAL A 242 11.60 45.22 -13.72
CA VAL A 242 11.83 44.02 -14.52
C VAL A 242 13.26 43.95 -15.04
N THR A 243 13.85 45.09 -15.42
CA THR A 243 15.22 45.14 -15.97
C THR A 243 16.28 45.19 -14.87
N GLU A 244 16.08 45.95 -13.80
CA GLU A 244 17.06 46.11 -12.72
C GLU A 244 16.91 45.04 -11.64
N GLY A 245 15.67 44.65 -11.34
CA GLY A 245 15.31 43.68 -10.30
C GLY A 245 15.14 42.24 -10.78
N TRP A 246 15.56 41.91 -12.01
CA TRP A 246 15.30 40.62 -12.66
C TRP A 246 15.74 39.41 -11.82
N VAL A 247 16.83 39.53 -11.04
CA VAL A 247 17.32 38.46 -10.16
C VAL A 247 16.27 38.12 -9.10
N ASN A 248 15.68 39.14 -8.46
CA ASN A 248 14.63 38.94 -7.46
C ASN A 248 13.39 38.30 -8.07
N LEU A 249 13.02 38.70 -9.29
CA LEU A 249 11.89 38.12 -10.03
C LEU A 249 12.14 36.66 -10.38
N LEU A 250 13.35 36.32 -10.83
CA LEU A 250 13.73 34.96 -11.14
C LEU A 250 13.69 34.08 -9.88
N PHE A 251 14.32 34.50 -8.79
CA PHE A 251 14.31 33.74 -7.54
C PHE A 251 12.91 33.62 -6.96
N GLY A 252 12.13 34.70 -6.95
CA GLY A 252 10.72 34.66 -6.52
C GLY A 252 9.89 33.69 -7.37
N GLY A 253 10.09 33.71 -8.69
CA GLY A 253 9.45 32.80 -9.62
C GLY A 253 9.84 31.33 -9.38
N LEU A 254 11.13 31.05 -9.18
CA LEU A 254 11.61 29.70 -8.85
C LEU A 254 11.02 29.20 -7.52
N CYS A 255 10.95 30.05 -6.49
CA CYS A 255 10.33 29.72 -5.21
C CYS A 255 8.85 29.38 -5.36
N VAL A 256 8.08 30.21 -6.08
CA VAL A 256 6.66 29.93 -6.36
C VAL A 256 6.50 28.66 -7.20
N GLY A 257 7.33 28.47 -8.22
CA GLY A 257 7.36 27.26 -9.04
C GLY A 257 7.63 26.01 -8.20
N PHE A 258 8.58 26.06 -7.27
CA PHE A 258 8.89 24.97 -6.35
C PHE A 258 7.73 24.68 -5.39
N VAL A 259 7.17 25.70 -4.73
CA VAL A 259 6.06 25.54 -3.78
C VAL A 259 4.83 24.98 -4.48
N THR A 260 4.49 25.50 -5.67
CA THR A 260 3.39 24.92 -6.46
C THR A 260 3.67 23.47 -6.82
N GLY A 261 4.92 23.08 -7.09
CA GLY A 261 5.31 21.69 -7.38
C GLY A 261 5.16 20.72 -6.22
N ALA A 262 5.32 21.22 -4.99
CA ALA A 262 5.08 20.42 -3.80
C ALA A 262 3.61 19.95 -3.74
N PHE A 263 2.66 20.86 -3.99
CA PHE A 263 1.23 20.58 -3.86
C PHE A 263 0.57 20.10 -5.16
N TRP A 264 1.01 20.60 -6.32
CA TRP A 264 0.36 20.39 -7.61
C TRP A 264 1.34 20.27 -8.79
N ARG A 265 1.19 19.17 -9.51
CA ARG A 265 1.64 18.96 -10.89
C ARG A 265 0.59 18.11 -11.60
N PRO A 266 0.57 18.10 -12.95
CA PRO A 266 -0.32 17.22 -13.70
C PRO A 266 -0.21 15.77 -13.27
N ARG A 267 -1.30 15.03 -13.48
CA ARG A 267 -1.35 13.61 -13.15
C ARG A 267 -0.29 12.84 -13.94
N ARG A 268 0.34 11.89 -13.27
CA ARG A 268 1.33 10.96 -13.82
C ARG A 268 0.63 9.76 -14.46
N PRO A 269 1.27 9.08 -15.43
CA PRO A 269 0.70 7.88 -16.03
C PRO A 269 0.51 6.77 -14.99
N VAL A 270 -0.54 5.98 -15.19
CA VAL A 270 -0.83 4.76 -14.43
C VAL A 270 -0.12 3.62 -15.13
N ILE A 271 0.53 2.76 -14.36
CA ILE A 271 1.24 1.58 -14.87
C ILE A 271 0.24 0.43 -14.95
N THR A 272 -0.09 -0.03 -16.15
CA THR A 272 -0.97 -1.19 -16.34
C THR A 272 -0.18 -2.48 -16.12
N TYR A 273 -0.88 -3.60 -15.92
CA TYR A 273 -0.24 -4.90 -15.74
C TYR A 273 0.72 -5.23 -16.89
N GLU A 274 0.39 -4.83 -18.12
CA GLU A 274 1.22 -5.10 -19.29
C GLU A 274 2.51 -4.26 -19.35
N ASP A 275 2.52 -3.09 -18.71
CA ASP A 275 3.70 -2.24 -18.58
C ASP A 275 4.69 -2.75 -17.51
N GLY A 276 4.30 -3.75 -16.72
CA GLY A 276 5.11 -4.35 -15.69
C GLY A 276 6.28 -5.16 -16.24
N VAL A 277 7.42 -5.11 -15.54
CA VAL A 277 8.63 -5.88 -15.91
C VAL A 277 8.61 -7.23 -15.22
N GLN A 278 9.02 -8.28 -15.93
CA GLN A 278 9.19 -9.60 -15.35
C GLN A 278 10.56 -9.67 -14.65
N GLN A 279 10.58 -10.16 -13.41
CA GLN A 279 11.81 -10.33 -12.63
C GLN A 279 12.49 -11.66 -12.90
#